data_AF-K1ZP36-F1
#
_entry.id   AF-K1ZP36-F1
#
_cell.length_a   1.000
_cell.length_b   1.000
_cell.length_c   1.000
_cell.angle_alpha   90.00
_cell.angle_beta   90.00
_cell.angle_gamma   90.00
#
_symmetry.space_group_name_H-M   'P 1'
#
loop_
_entity.id
_entity.type
_entity.pdbx_description
1 polymer ?
#
loop_
_entity_poly.entity_id
_entity_poly.type
_entity_poly.pdbx_seq_one_letter_code
_entity_poly.pdbx_strand_id
1 'polypeptide(L)' 'MQLNTVQTITVWVLPVLFAITVHEVAHGYVAYLLGDKTARILGRLTLNPIKHIDLFGTILVPLVLLFLNTGVVLGWAKPV' A
#
# COMPACT_ATOMS: atom_id res chain seq x y z
N MET A 1 -26.31 13.79 -3.32
CA MET A 1 -26.16 13.19 -1.98
C MET A 1 -24.71 13.31 -1.56
N GLN A 2 -24.42 13.85 -0.38
CA GLN A 2 -23.07 13.76 0.18
C GLN A 2 -22.89 12.39 0.82
N LEU A 3 -21.78 11.72 0.52
CA LEU A 3 -21.37 10.51 1.22
C LEU A 3 -20.91 10.90 2.62
N ASN A 4 -21.29 10.13 3.63
CA ASN A 4 -20.68 10.29 4.95
C ASN A 4 -19.24 9.76 4.93
N THR A 5 -18.49 10.00 6.01
CA THR A 5 -17.08 9.59 6.10
C THR A 5 -16.88 8.09 5.93
N VAL A 6 -17.73 7.27 6.54
CA VAL A 6 -17.63 5.79 6.47
C VAL A 6 -17.87 5.30 5.04
N GLN A 7 -18.88 5.85 4.36
CA GLN A 7 -19.18 5.56 2.96
C GLN A 7 -18.03 5.97 2.05
N THR A 8 -17.49 7.18 2.26
CA THR A 8 -16.32 7.65 1.51
C THR A 8 -15.15 6.68 1.68
N ILE A 9 -14.75 6.35 2.90
CA ILE A 9 -13.64 5.41 3.16
C ILE A 9 -13.89 4.07 2.48
N THR A 10 -15.12 3.54 2.57
CA THR A 10 -15.48 2.23 2.00
C THR A 10 -15.34 2.21 0.47
N VAL A 11 -15.73 3.30 -0.21
CA VAL A 11 -15.61 3.42 -1.66
C VAL A 11 -14.14 3.54 -2.10
N TRP A 12 -13.33 4.27 -1.33
CA TRP A 12 -11.93 4.54 -1.70
C TRP A 12 -10.96 3.39 -1.34
N VAL A 13 -11.22 2.63 -0.27
CA VAL A 13 -10.22 1.68 0.25
C VAL A 13 -9.88 0.56 -0.74
N LEU A 14 -10.88 0.01 -1.43
CA LEU A 14 -10.68 -1.09 -2.39
C LEU A 14 -9.85 -0.68 -3.61
N PRO A 15 -10.21 0.38 -4.38
CA PRO A 15 -9.41 0.79 -5.53
C PRO A 15 -8.00 1.25 -5.15
N VAL A 16 -7.83 1.91 -4.00
CA VAL A 16 -6.51 2.34 -3.52
C VAL A 16 -5.62 1.13 -3.18
N LEU A 17 -6.14 0.17 -2.42
CA LEU A 17 -5.39 -1.06 -2.09
C LEU A 17 -5.02 -1.86 -3.34
N PHE A 18 -5.95 -1.97 -4.29
CA PHE A 18 -5.69 -2.62 -5.57
C PHE A 18 -4.61 -1.89 -6.37
N ALA A 19 -4.72 -0.57 -6.52
CA ALA A 19 -3.77 0.24 -7.28
C ALA A 19 -2.34 0.13 -6.71
N ILE A 20 -2.18 0.24 -5.39
CA ILE A 20 -0.87 0.09 -4.73
C ILE A 20 -0.33 -1.34 -4.93
N THR A 21 -1.15 -2.37 -4.71
CA THR A 21 -0.70 -3.76 -4.84
C THR A 21 -0.22 -4.07 -6.26
N VAL A 22 -0.96 -3.64 -7.28
CA VAL A 22 -0.58 -3.86 -8.67
C VAL A 22 0.67 -3.04 -9.04
N HIS A 23 0.78 -1.81 -8.54
CA HIS A 23 1.95 -0.95 -8.77
C HIS A 23 3.24 -1.61 -8.25
N GLU A 24 3.24 -2.06 -7.00
CA GLU A 24 4.42 -2.73 -6.40
C GLU A 24 4.72 -4.06 -7.10
N VAL A 25 3.69 -4.87 -7.39
CA VAL A 25 3.92 -6.14 -8.11
C VAL A 25 4.47 -5.90 -9.51
N ALA A 26 4.09 -4.82 -10.20
CA ALA A 26 4.64 -4.46 -11.50
C ALA A 26 6.13 -4.12 -11.42
N HIS A 27 6.56 -3.34 -10.42
CA HIS A 27 7.98 -3.07 -10.18
C HIS A 27 8.75 -4.37 -9.94
N GLY A 28 8.27 -5.20 -9.00
CA GLY A 28 8.90 -6.47 -8.67
C GLY A 28 8.91 -7.45 -9.86
N TYR A 29 7.90 -7.41 -10.73
CA TYR A 29 7.84 -8.26 -11.91
C TYR A 29 8.87 -7.84 -12.95
N VAL A 30 9.00 -6.54 -13.25
CA VAL A 30 10.01 -6.03 -14.17
C VAL A 30 11.42 -6.30 -13.61
N ALA A 31 11.64 -6.05 -12.32
CA ALA A 31 12.91 -6.37 -11.66
C ALA A 31 13.26 -7.86 -11.76
N TYR A 32 12.26 -8.74 -11.58
CA TYR A 32 12.43 -10.19 -11.74
C TYR A 32 12.80 -10.58 -13.17
N LEU A 33 12.18 -9.99 -14.19
CA LEU A 33 12.54 -10.22 -15.58
C LEU A 33 13.97 -9.75 -15.90
N LEU A 34 14.44 -8.69 -15.24
CA LEU A 34 15.80 -8.17 -15.35
C LEU A 34 16.81 -8.88 -14.43
N GLY A 35 16.38 -9.92 -13.70
CA GLY A 35 17.25 -10.80 -12.92
C GLY A 35 17.29 -10.55 -11.42
N ASP A 36 16.64 -9.50 -10.89
CA ASP A 36 16.51 -9.28 -9.45
C ASP A 36 15.40 -10.18 -8.87
N LYS A 37 15.81 -11.18 -8.08
CA LYS A 37 14.90 -12.15 -7.49
C LYS A 37 14.41 -11.75 -6.09
N THR A 38 14.77 -10.58 -5.57
CA THR A 38 14.51 -10.16 -4.18
C THR A 38 13.02 -10.21 -3.84
N ALA A 39 12.17 -9.50 -4.60
CA ALA A 39 10.71 -9.52 -4.42
C ALA A 39 10.12 -10.92 -4.39
N ARG A 40 10.61 -11.79 -5.30
CA ARG A 40 10.14 -13.17 -5.45
C ARG A 40 10.55 -14.04 -4.27
N ILE A 41 11.81 -13.96 -3.84
CA ILE A 41 12.35 -14.73 -2.71
C ILE A 41 11.67 -14.32 -1.40
N LEU A 42 11.38 -13.03 -1.22
CA LEU A 42 10.65 -12.51 -0.07
C LEU A 42 9.13 -12.82 -0.11
N GLY A 43 8.65 -13.48 -1.16
CA GLY A 43 7.23 -13.81 -1.34
C GLY A 43 6.33 -12.59 -1.54
N ARG A 44 6.90 -11.48 -2.04
CA ARG A 44 6.21 -10.20 -2.30
C ARG A 44 5.74 -10.04 -3.74
N LEU A 45 6.18 -10.91 -4.67
CA LEU A 45 5.63 -10.98 -6.03
C LEU A 45 4.24 -11.67 -6.04
N THR A 46 3.23 -11.02 -5.47
CA THR A 46 1.89 -11.56 -5.26
C THR A 46 0.84 -10.45 -5.20
N LEU A 47 -0.35 -10.70 -5.75
CA LEU A 47 -1.48 -9.76 -5.68
C LEU A 47 -2.21 -9.78 -4.32
N ASN A 48 -1.67 -10.46 -3.30
CA ASN A 48 -2.23 -10.40 -1.96
C ASN A 48 -1.81 -9.07 -1.28
N PRO A 49 -2.74 -8.11 -1.06
CA PRO A 49 -2.41 -6.79 -0.51
C PRO A 49 -1.77 -6.86 0.87
N ILE A 50 -2.08 -7.89 1.67
CA ILE A 50 -1.54 -8.09 3.02
C ILE A 50 -0.01 -8.23 2.99
N LYS A 51 0.55 -8.78 1.91
CA LYS A 51 2.00 -8.97 1.76
C LYS A 51 2.76 -7.67 1.53
N HIS A 52 2.06 -6.61 1.13
CA HIS A 52 2.60 -5.28 0.84
C HIS A 52 2.41 -4.29 1.99
N ILE A 53 1.67 -4.66 3.05
CA ILE A 53 1.47 -3.78 4.21
C ILE A 53 2.75 -3.73 5.05
N ASP A 54 3.26 -2.52 5.26
CA ASP A 54 4.27 -2.22 6.28
C ASP A 54 3.60 -1.69 7.55
N LEU A 55 3.91 -2.30 8.72
CA LEU A 55 3.25 -1.91 9.97
C LEU A 55 3.53 -0.44 10.32
N PHE A 56 4.75 0.06 10.05
CA PHE A 56 5.10 1.43 10.35
C PHE A 56 4.62 2.37 9.26
N GLY A 57 5.04 2.14 8.01
CA GLY A 57 4.75 3.00 6.87
C GLY A 57 3.29 3.02 6.46
N THR A 58 2.59 1.88 6.50
CA THR A 58 1.20 1.79 6.02
C THR A 58 0.18 2.07 7.13
N ILE A 59 0.52 1.77 8.40
CA ILE A 59 -0.43 1.88 9.52
C ILE A 59 -0.02 2.95 10.52
N LEU A 60 1.11 2.80 11.21
CA LEU A 60 1.44 3.65 12.36
C LEU A 60 1.71 5.10 11.96
N VAL A 61 2.50 5.36 10.92
CA VAL A 61 2.85 6.72 10.49
C VAL A 61 1.59 7.51 10.06
N PRO A 62 0.73 7.00 9.16
CA PRO A 62 -0.52 7.68 8.82
C PRO A 62 -1.41 7.97 10.04
N LEU A 63 -1.57 6.99 10.94
CA LEU A 63 -2.42 7.15 12.13
C LEU A 63 -1.88 8.20 13.10
N VAL A 64 -0.56 8.23 13.34
CA VAL A 64 0.08 9.23 14.19
C VAL A 64 -0.07 10.62 13.57
N LEU A 65 0.15 10.77 12.27
CA LEU A 65 0.00 12.06 11.58
C LEU A 65 -1.45 12.57 11.63
N LEU A 66 -2.42 11.67 11.46
CA LEU A 66 -3.84 11.97 11.63
C LEU A 66 -4.17 12.40 13.06
N PHE A 67 -3.67 11.68 14.07
CA PHE A 67 -3.88 12.01 15.48
C PHE A 67 -3.28 13.37 15.86
N LEU A 68 -2.08 13.66 15.36
CA LEU A 68 -1.38 14.94 15.58
C LEU A 68 -1.98 16.09 14.74
N ASN A 69 -2.97 15.83 13.88
CA ASN A 69 -3.62 16.83 13.02
C ASN A 69 -2.62 17.69 12.22
N THR A 70 -1.56 17.07 11.70
CA THR A 70 -0.50 17.77 10.96
C THR A 70 -0.96 18.37 9.62
N GLY A 71 -2.15 17.99 9.13
CA GLY A 71 -2.68 18.38 7.83
C GLY A 71 -2.09 17.61 6.64
N VAL A 72 -1.11 16.72 6.87
CA VAL A 72 -0.47 15.90 5.85
C VAL A 72 -0.42 14.44 6.31
N VAL A 73 -0.88 13.53 5.47
CA VAL A 73 -0.81 12.08 5.71
C VAL A 73 0.22 11.48 4.77
N LEU A 74 1.28 10.90 5.34
CA LEU A 74 2.33 10.20 4.62
C LEU A 74 2.38 8.73 5.03
N GLY A 75 2.82 7.89 4.12
CA GLY A 75 3.01 6.46 4.36
C GLY A 75 3.69 5.77 3.17
N TRP A 76 4.11 4.52 3.38
CA TRP A 76 4.72 3.67 2.35
C TRP A 76 4.33 2.20 2.52
N ALA A 77 4.41 1.43 1.43
CA ALA A 77 4.25 -0.01 1.41
C ALA A 77 5.58 -0.72 1.72
N LYS A 78 5.53 -2.04 1.99
CA LYS A 78 6.74 -2.85 2.02
C LYS A 78 7.45 -2.80 0.66
N PRO A 79 8.77 -2.57 0.61
CA PRO A 79 9.51 -2.56 -0.65
C PRO A 79 9.41 -3.89 -1.38
N VAL A 80 9.34 -3.84 -2.70
CA VAL A 80 9.37 -4.97 -3.63
C VAL A 80 10.71 -5.04 -4.32
#